data_AF-A0A0J9XNG5-F1
#
_entry.id   AF-A0A0J9XNG5-F1
#
_cell.length_a   1.000
_cell.length_b   1.000
_cell.length_c   1.000
_cell.angle_alpha   90.00
_cell.angle_beta   90.00
_cell.angle_gamma   90.00
#
_symmetry.space_group_name_H-M   'P 1'
#
loop_
_entity.id
_entity.type
_entity.pdbx_description
1 polymer ?
#
loop_
_entity_poly.entity_id
_entity_poly.type
_entity_poly.pdbx_seq_one_letter_code
_entity_poly.pdbx_strand_id
1 'polypeptide(L)' 'MAGQGNTIGGKFEELQQIINLVKNKKRVGVCFDTCHIFAAGYDIRSEDRYKETFSEFENTIGLQYLRAFHINDSMGKLIL' A
#
# COMPACT_ATOMS: atom_id res chain seq x y z
N MET A 1 -4.32 6.24 10.61
CA MET A 1 -3.60 5.24 9.79
C MET A 1 -4.40 5.02 8.51
N ALA A 2 -3.78 4.73 7.37
CA ALA A 2 -4.53 4.45 6.15
C ALA A 2 -5.39 3.18 6.34
N GLY A 3 -6.64 3.19 5.87
CA GLY A 3 -7.61 2.10 6.05
C GLY A 3 -8.28 2.01 7.43
N GLN A 4 -8.04 2.93 8.37
CA GLN A 4 -8.74 2.95 9.67
C GLN A 4 -9.81 4.04 9.77
N GLY A 5 -10.99 3.68 10.27
CA GLY A 5 -12.10 4.61 10.42
C GLY A 5 -12.55 5.16 9.07
N ASN A 6 -12.46 6.47 8.88
CA ASN A 6 -12.89 7.17 7.66
C ASN A 6 -11.73 7.54 6.72
N THR A 7 -10.56 6.89 6.83
CA THR A 7 -9.41 7.19 5.96
C THR A 7 -9.44 6.39 4.65
N ILE A 8 -9.02 7.02 3.55
CA ILE A 8 -8.83 6.39 2.24
C ILE A 8 -7.38 5.92 2.10
N GLY A 9 -7.15 4.86 1.31
CA GLY A 9 -5.83 4.31 0.99
C GLY A 9 -5.48 3.06 1.77
N GLY A 10 -6.50 2.35 2.28
CA GLY A 10 -6.31 1.05 2.94
C GLY A 10 -6.10 -0.08 1.95
N LYS A 11 -6.63 0.07 0.72
CA LYS A 11 -6.46 -0.88 -0.38
C LYS A 11 -5.68 -0.26 -1.52
N PHE A 12 -4.92 -1.08 -2.24
CA PHE A 12 -4.15 -0.60 -3.40
C PHE A 12 -5.06 -0.03 -4.51
N GLU A 13 -6.27 -0.57 -4.69
CA GLU A 13 -7.23 -0.10 -5.70
C GLU A 13 -7.68 1.34 -5.43
N GLU A 14 -7.82 1.73 -4.16
CA GLU A 14 -8.21 3.10 -3.79
C GLU A 14 -7.12 4.09 -4.21
N LEU A 15 -5.85 3.74 -3.99
CA LEU A 15 -4.72 4.55 -4.43
C LEU A 15 -4.64 4.62 -5.95
N GLN A 16 -4.90 3.50 -6.64
CA GLN A 16 -4.93 3.47 -8.10
C GLN A 16 -6.06 4.34 -8.66
N GLN A 17 -7.24 4.35 -8.05
CA GLN A 17 -8.34 5.24 -8.42
C GLN A 17 -7.94 6.72 -8.27
N ILE A 18 -7.24 7.08 -7.19
CA ILE A 18 -6.71 8.43 -7.01
C ILE A 18 -5.73 8.78 -8.14
N ILE A 19 -4.75 7.91 -8.41
CA ILE A 19 -3.74 8.12 -9.46
C ILE A 19 -4.40 8.30 -10.84
N ASN A 20 -5.45 7.53 -11.14
CA ASN A 20 -6.19 7.63 -12.39
C ASN A 20 -6.82 9.02 -12.60
N LEU A 21 -7.32 9.63 -11.52
CA LEU A 21 -7.93 10.98 -11.54
C LEU A 21 -6.90 12.12 -11.58
N VAL A 22 -5.63 11.85 -11.24
CA VAL A 22 -4.56 12.84 -11.35
C VAL A 22 -4.23 13.11 -12.83
N LYS A 23 -4.38 14.39 -13.24
CA LYS A 23 -4.05 14.84 -14.61
C LYS A 23 -2.56 14.67 -14.93
N ASN A 24 -1.67 15.16 -14.05
CA ASN A 24 -0.23 15.07 -14.25
C ASN A 24 0.37 13.92 -13.44
N LYS A 25 0.40 12.72 -14.04
CA LYS A 25 0.90 11.48 -13.42
C LYS A 25 2.38 11.52 -13.02
N LYS A 26 3.17 12.45 -13.54
CA LYS A 26 4.59 12.62 -13.16
C LYS A 26 4.78 13.22 -11.77
N ARG A 27 3.74 13.84 -11.19
CA ARG A 27 3.79 14.50 -9.87
C ARG A 27 3.02 13.77 -8.78
N VAL A 28 2.73 12.48 -8.97
CA VAL A 28 2.13 11.62 -7.96
C VAL A 28 3.00 10.38 -7.77
N GLY A 29 3.01 9.88 -6.54
CA GLY A 29 3.67 8.63 -6.17
C GLY A 29 3.08 8.10 -4.87
N VAL A 30 3.50 6.90 -4.49
CA VAL A 30 3.03 6.17 -3.32
C VAL A 30 4.21 5.93 -2.39
N CYS A 31 3.97 6.12 -1.10
CA CYS A 31 4.84 5.66 -0.03
C CYS A 31 4.30 4.34 0.50
N PHE A 32 5.15 3.32 0.57
CA PHE A 32 4.81 2.00 1.09
C PHE A 32 5.16 1.94 2.57
N ASP A 33 4.16 1.98 3.45
CA ASP A 33 4.34 1.93 4.91
C ASP A 33 4.02 0.52 5.43
N THR A 34 5.05 -0.19 5.92
CA THR A 34 4.95 -1.59 6.31
C THR A 34 3.98 -1.82 7.48
N CYS A 35 3.85 -0.86 8.40
CA CYS A 35 2.91 -0.97 9.51
C CYS A 35 1.47 -0.81 9.02
N HIS A 36 1.23 0.12 8.09
CA HIS A 36 -0.12 0.40 7.59
C HIS A 36 -0.65 -0.71 6.71
N ILE A 37 0.12 -1.20 5.74
CA ILE A 37 -0.35 -2.29 4.87
C ILE A 37 -0.61 -3.56 5.70
N PHE A 38 0.22 -3.82 6.70
CA PHE A 38 0.03 -4.96 7.60
C PHE A 38 -1.28 -4.83 8.38
N ALA A 39 -1.53 -3.67 8.97
CA ALA A 39 -2.79 -3.40 9.65
C ALA A 39 -4.01 -3.37 8.69
N ALA A 40 -3.78 -3.18 7.39
CA ALA A 40 -4.81 -3.18 6.36
C ALA A 40 -5.11 -4.58 5.76
N GLY A 41 -4.37 -5.62 6.19
CA GLY A 41 -4.60 -7.01 5.76
C GLY A 41 -3.52 -7.61 4.86
N TYR A 42 -2.49 -6.84 4.49
CA TYR A 42 -1.40 -7.32 3.65
C TYR A 42 -0.31 -7.99 4.49
N ASP A 43 -0.22 -9.32 4.41
CA ASP A 43 0.80 -10.07 5.15
C ASP A 43 2.18 -9.90 4.50
N ILE A 44 3.16 -9.47 5.29
CA ILE A 44 4.55 -9.28 4.88
C ILE A 44 5.54 -9.99 5.83
N ARG A 45 5.06 -10.91 6.67
CA ARG A 45 5.85 -11.56 7.73
C ARG A 45 6.78 -12.67 7.24
N SER A 46 6.53 -13.20 6.05
CA SER A 46 7.41 -14.18 5.40
C SER A 46 7.75 -13.71 4.00
N GLU A 47 8.81 -14.29 3.43
CA GLU A 47 9.26 -13.95 2.08
C GLU A 47 8.17 -14.22 1.02
N ASP A 48 7.45 -15.34 1.12
CA ASP A 48 6.39 -15.68 0.18
C ASP A 48 5.21 -14.70 0.27
N ARG A 49 4.78 -14.36 1.50
CA ARG A 49 3.69 -13.39 1.72
C ARG A 49 4.06 -11.98 1.28
N TYR A 50 5.32 -11.58 1.54
CA TYR A 50 5.85 -10.33 1.02
C TYR A 50 5.83 -10.31 -0.52
N LYS A 51 6.27 -11.37 -1.19
CA LYS A 51 6.22 -11.47 -2.65
C LYS A 51 4.80 -11.38 -3.18
N GLU A 52 3.85 -12.08 -2.57
CA GLU A 52 2.42 -12.00 -2.91
C GLU A 52 1.91 -10.56 -2.81
N THR A 53 2.09 -9.91 -1.65
CA THR A 53 1.69 -8.51 -1.40
C THR A 53 2.33 -7.55 -2.40
N PHE A 54 3.63 -7.72 -2.68
CA PHE A 54 4.37 -6.81 -3.55
C PHE A 54 4.04 -7.02 -5.03
N SER A 55 3.71 -8.26 -5.44
CA SER A 55 3.13 -8.55 -6.74
C SER A 55 1.75 -7.92 -6.89
N GLU A 56 0.92 -7.93 -5.86
CA GLU A 56 -0.37 -7.23 -5.88
C GLU A 56 -0.17 -5.71 -6.03
N PHE A 57 0.77 -5.12 -5.29
CA PHE A 57 1.12 -3.70 -5.43
C PHE A 57 1.55 -3.35 -6.86
N GLU A 58 2.43 -4.15 -7.46
CA GLU A 58 2.87 -3.95 -8.85
C GLU A 58 1.72 -4.08 -9.85
N ASN A 59 0.89 -5.11 -9.71
CA ASN A 59 -0.22 -5.36 -10.63
C ASN A 59 -1.32 -4.29 -10.52
N THR A 60 -1.55 -3.72 -9.34
CA THR A 60 -2.63 -2.76 -9.09
C THR A 60 -2.19 -1.30 -9.28
N ILE A 61 -1.03 -0.92 -8.74
CA ILE A 61 -0.52 0.46 -8.76
C ILE A 61 0.59 0.62 -9.78
N GLY A 62 1.59 -0.28 -9.74
CA GLY A 62 2.80 -0.19 -10.55
C GLY A 62 3.98 0.47 -9.82
N LEU A 63 5.14 -0.17 -9.89
CA LEU A 63 6.41 0.21 -9.26
C LEU A 63 6.90 1.57 -9.76
N GLN A 64 6.49 2.00 -10.95
CA GLN A 64 6.77 3.34 -11.44
C GLN A 64 6.18 4.45 -10.55
N TYR A 65 5.23 4.15 -9.65
CA TYR A 65 4.70 5.11 -8.67
C TYR A 65 5.31 4.99 -7.29
N LEU A 66 6.08 3.93 -6.99
CA LEU A 66 6.75 3.78 -5.71
C LEU A 66 7.85 4.84 -5.56
N ARG A 67 7.80 5.62 -4.47
CA ARG A 67 8.76 6.72 -4.22
C ARG A 67 9.49 6.62 -2.89
N ALA A 68 8.90 5.94 -1.92
CA ALA A 68 9.47 5.82 -0.59
C ALA A 68 8.93 4.58 0.11
N PHE A 69 9.69 4.15 1.13
CA PHE A 69 9.23 3.22 2.14
C PHE A 69 9.21 3.92 3.49
N HIS A 70 8.21 3.64 4.29
CA HIS A 70 8.31 3.73 5.74
C HIS A 70 8.44 2.31 6.29
N ILE A 71 9.54 2.06 7.00
CA ILE A 71 9.86 0.73 7.55
C ILE A 71 9.57 0.79 9.04
N ASN A 72 8.36 0.37 9.39
CA ASN A 72 7.81 0.38 10.73
C ASN A 72 7.34 -1.04 11.10
N ASP A 73 7.63 -1.47 12.32
CA ASP A 73 6.92 -2.59 12.93
C ASP A 73 5.48 -2.17 13.29
N SER A 74 4.60 -3.14 13.62
CA SER A 74 3.20 -2.89 13.90
C SER A 74 2.76 -3.40 15.27
N MET A 75 2.16 -2.51 16.07
CA MET A 75 1.34 -2.88 17.23
C MET A 75 -0.07 -3.33 16.83
N GLY A 76 -0.49 -3.02 15.59
CA GLY A 76 -1.75 -3.47 15.03
C GLY A 76 -1.70 -4.97 14.72
N LYS A 77 -2.87 -5.60 14.59
CA LYS A 77 -2.97 -6.99 14.15
C LYS A 77 -3.25 -7.03 12.66
N LEU A 78 -2.73 -8.07 12.01
CA LEU A 78 -3.20 -8.46 10.68
C LEU A 78 -4.69 -8.78 10.77
N ILE A 79 -5.50 -8.06 9.99
CA ILE A 79 -6.93 -8.31 9.89
C ILE A 79 -7.11 -9.22 8.66
N LEU A 80 -7.73 -10.38 8.85
CA LEU A 80 -7.99 -11.38 7.81
C LEU A 80 -9.25 -11.03 7.01
#